data_AF-A0A1V4UNT3-F1
#
_entry.id   AF-A0A1V4UNT3-F1
#
_cell.length_a   1.000
_cell.length_b   1.000
_cell.length_c   1.000
_cell.angle_alpha   90.00
_cell.angle_beta   90.00
_cell.angle_gamma   90.00
#
_symmetry.space_group_name_H-M   'P 1'
#
loop_
_entity.id
_entity.type
_entity.pdbx_description
1 polymer ?
#
loop_
_entity_poly.entity_id
_entity_poly.type
_entity_poly.pdbx_seq_one_letter_code
_entity_poly.pdbx_strand_id
1 'polypeptide(L)'
;MNLLLGLAAILLGLYIQELEVDFFWLIWLGLAPRSFTSLDYVPLLPWFGVVLMGMAGGALLYKDLGRRFPLPDISAWPPVRGLIFLGRNSLAIYILHQPLLLGLIYLAEGPSLFSFAWK
;
A
#
# COMPACT_ATOMS: atom_id res chain seq x y z
N MET A 1 4.44 -18.16 15.44
CA MET A 1 2.99 -18.04 15.18
C MET A 1 2.70 -17.02 14.08
N ASN A 2 3.13 -15.76 14.21
CA ASN A 2 2.84 -14.70 13.22
C ASN A 2 3.30 -15.01 11.79
N LEU A 3 4.44 -15.72 11.60
CA LEU A 3 4.90 -16.10 10.26
C LEU A 3 3.95 -17.08 9.56
N LEU A 4 3.48 -18.11 10.27
CA LEU A 4 2.53 -19.08 9.71
C LEU A 4 1.17 -18.43 9.44
N LEU A 5 0.67 -17.62 10.40
CA LEU A 5 -0.58 -16.88 10.24
C LEU A 5 -0.50 -15.86 9.09
N GLY A 6 0.63 -15.18 8.94
CA GLY A 6 0.86 -14.25 7.84
C GLY A 6 0.86 -14.95 6.49
N LEU A 7 1.48 -16.13 6.39
CA LEU A 7 1.54 -16.90 5.16
C LEU A 7 0.14 -17.40 4.78
N ALA A 8 -0.58 -17.94 5.77
CA ALA A 8 -1.96 -18.35 5.59
C ALA A 8 -2.85 -17.18 5.15
N ALA A 9 -2.71 -16.00 5.74
CA ALA A 9 -3.48 -14.81 5.36
C ALA A 9 -3.14 -14.32 3.94
N ILE A 10 -1.87 -14.41 3.51
CA ILE A 10 -1.48 -14.07 2.15
C ILE A 10 -2.09 -15.06 1.16
N LEU A 11 -1.90 -16.36 1.38
CA LEU A 11 -2.42 -17.41 0.48
C LEU A 11 -3.95 -17.36 0.40
N LEU A 12 -4.62 -17.18 1.55
CA LEU A 12 -6.06 -17.01 1.62
C LEU A 12 -6.49 -15.74 0.89
N GLY A 13 -5.79 -14.63 1.07
CA GLY A 13 -6.09 -13.37 0.39
C GLY A 13 -5.97 -13.49 -1.13
N LEU A 14 -4.92 -14.14 -1.63
CA LEU A 14 -4.74 -14.39 -3.06
C LEU A 14 -5.87 -15.26 -3.62
N TYR A 15 -6.28 -16.30 -2.90
CA TYR A 15 -7.43 -17.13 -3.29
C TYR A 15 -8.75 -16.36 -3.27
N ILE A 16 -9.00 -15.56 -2.22
CA ILE A 16 -10.23 -14.79 -2.05
C ILE A 16 -10.35 -13.70 -3.13
N GLN A 17 -9.24 -13.10 -3.59
CA GLN A 17 -9.27 -12.11 -4.67
C GLN A 17 -9.73 -12.68 -6.02
N GLU A 18 -9.65 -14.00 -6.22
CA GLU A 18 -10.22 -14.67 -7.40
C GLU A 18 -11.73 -14.92 -7.26
N LEU A 19 -12.29 -14.75 -6.06
CA LEU A 19 -13.72 -14.94 -5.79
C LEU A 19 -14.48 -13.64 -6.02
N GLU A 20 -15.53 -13.75 -6.82
CA GLU A 20 -16.42 -12.64 -7.11
C GLU A 20 -17.66 -12.72 -6.24
N VAL A 21 -17.95 -11.63 -5.54
CA VAL A 21 -19.13 -11.52 -4.69
C VAL A 21 -19.81 -10.19 -4.98
N ASP A 22 -21.09 -10.25 -5.36
CA ASP A 22 -21.94 -9.07 -5.58
C ASP A 22 -22.43 -8.48 -4.25
N PHE A 23 -21.50 -8.23 -3.33
CA PHE A 23 -21.80 -7.68 -2.02
C PHE A 23 -20.70 -6.71 -1.56
N PHE A 24 -20.98 -5.41 -1.70
CA PHE A 24 -20.04 -4.31 -1.40
C PHE A 24 -19.48 -4.32 0.03
N TRP A 25 -20.22 -4.86 1.00
CA TRP A 25 -19.81 -4.87 2.40
C TRP A 25 -18.58 -5.75 2.69
N LEU A 26 -18.14 -6.59 1.75
CA LEU A 26 -16.96 -7.45 1.91
C LEU A 26 -15.70 -6.90 1.23
N ILE A 27 -15.78 -5.71 0.63
CA ILE A 27 -14.64 -5.05 -0.03
C ILE A 27 -13.47 -4.90 0.95
N TRP A 28 -13.70 -4.55 2.21
CA TRP A 28 -12.60 -4.42 3.17
C TRP A 28 -11.85 -5.74 3.42
N LEU A 29 -12.47 -6.90 3.19
CA LEU A 29 -11.84 -8.20 3.37
C LEU A 29 -10.93 -8.59 2.18
N GLY A 30 -11.22 -8.06 0.99
CA GLY A 30 -10.60 -8.47 -0.28
C GLY A 30 -11.59 -9.01 -1.32
N LEU A 31 -12.89 -9.07 -0.97
CA LEU A 31 -13.96 -9.50 -1.87
C LEU A 31 -14.63 -8.27 -2.48
N ALA A 32 -14.15 -7.87 -3.66
CA ALA A 32 -14.69 -6.73 -4.39
C ALA A 32 -15.62 -7.20 -5.52
N PRO A 33 -16.81 -6.56 -5.69
CA PRO A 33 -17.64 -6.77 -6.88
C PRO A 33 -16.91 -6.34 -8.16
N ARG A 34 -17.25 -6.92 -9.32
CA ARG A 34 -16.65 -6.55 -10.62
C ARG A 34 -16.78 -5.08 -10.98
N SER A 35 -17.86 -4.43 -10.51
CA SER A 35 -18.11 -3.01 -10.75
C SER A 35 -17.28 -2.07 -9.88
N PHE A 36 -16.57 -2.61 -8.88
CA PHE A 36 -15.77 -1.80 -7.96
C PHE A 36 -14.40 -1.53 -8.57
N THR A 37 -14.14 -0.25 -8.84
CA THR A 37 -12.83 0.24 -9.30
C THR A 37 -12.36 1.34 -8.36
N SER A 38 -11.14 1.22 -7.89
CA SER A 38 -10.46 2.25 -7.11
C SER A 38 -8.97 2.24 -7.44
N LEU A 39 -8.38 3.44 -7.48
CA LEU A 39 -6.95 3.61 -7.76
C LEU A 39 -6.06 3.22 -6.57
N ASP A 40 -6.61 3.22 -5.36
CA ASP A 40 -5.86 2.91 -4.14
C ASP A 40 -6.67 2.00 -3.22
N TYR A 41 -6.98 0.81 -3.73
CA TYR A 41 -7.68 -0.21 -2.97
C TYR A 41 -6.68 -1.18 -2.32
N VAL A 42 -6.64 -1.16 -0.98
CA VAL A 42 -5.77 -2.02 -0.17
C VAL A 42 -6.64 -2.79 0.83
N PRO A 43 -7.13 -3.99 0.47
CA PRO A 43 -7.97 -4.79 1.36
C PRO A 43 -7.20 -5.36 2.56
N LEU A 44 -7.93 -5.89 3.55
CA LEU A 44 -7.32 -6.56 4.70
C LEU A 44 -6.50 -7.78 4.28
N LEU A 45 -7.04 -8.65 3.42
CA LEU A 45 -6.29 -9.77 2.86
C LEU A 45 -5.88 -9.44 1.41
N PRO A 46 -4.61 -9.66 1.01
CA PRO A 46 -3.53 -10.35 1.73
C PRO A 46 -2.68 -9.45 2.65
N TRP A 47 -2.92 -8.14 2.66
CA TRP A 47 -2.00 -7.14 3.23
C TRP A 47 -1.75 -7.28 4.73
N PHE A 48 -2.74 -7.71 5.50
CA PHE A 48 -2.58 -8.04 6.92
C PHE A 48 -1.57 -9.17 7.12
N GLY A 49 -1.48 -10.13 6.19
CA GLY A 49 -0.46 -11.16 6.24
C GLY A 49 0.95 -10.60 6.08
N VAL A 50 1.13 -9.57 5.24
CA VAL A 50 2.40 -8.83 5.11
C VAL A 50 2.75 -8.11 6.43
N VAL A 51 1.76 -7.52 7.10
CA VAL A 51 1.95 -6.92 8.43
C VAL A 51 2.42 -7.97 9.44
N LEU A 52 1.77 -9.14 9.48
CA LEU A 52 2.16 -10.24 10.37
C LEU A 52 3.58 -10.76 10.08
N MET A 53 3.98 -10.83 8.80
CA MET A 53 5.35 -11.15 8.40
C MET A 53 6.35 -10.11 8.93
N GLY A 54 6.02 -8.82 8.77
CA GLY A 54 6.80 -7.71 9.32
C GLY A 54 6.94 -7.79 10.84
N MET A 55 5.86 -8.11 11.56
CA MET A 55 5.89 -8.32 13.02
C MET A 55 6.76 -9.52 13.41
N ALA A 56 6.69 -10.63 12.66
CA ALA A 56 7.56 -11.79 12.89
C ALA A 56 9.03 -11.43 12.68
N GLY A 57 9.35 -10.70 11.61
CA GLY A 57 10.69 -10.18 11.35
C GLY A 57 11.15 -9.21 12.44
N GLY A 58 10.28 -8.32 12.89
CA GLY A 58 10.53 -7.39 14.00
C GLY A 58 10.86 -8.12 15.29
N ALA A 59 10.08 -9.12 15.68
CA ALA A 59 10.35 -9.94 16.87
C ALA A 59 11.69 -10.69 16.80
N LEU A 60 12.10 -11.11 15.59
CA LEU A 60 13.39 -11.77 15.37
C LEU A 60 14.56 -10.77 15.45
N LEU A 61 14.41 -9.61 14.82
CA LEU A 61 15.48 -8.62 14.62
C LEU A 61 15.64 -7.61 15.77
N TYR A 62 14.55 -7.37 16.53
CA TYR A 62 14.46 -6.39 17.60
C TYR A 62 13.94 -7.04 18.89
N LYS A 63 14.81 -7.83 19.55
CA LYS A 63 14.46 -8.48 20.83
C LYS A 63 14.71 -7.50 21.98
N ASP A 64 13.87 -7.54 23.01
CA ASP A 64 14.03 -6.70 24.21
C ASP A 64 14.07 -5.19 23.89
N LEU A 65 13.32 -4.77 22.85
CA LEU A 65 13.30 -3.40 22.29
C LEU A 65 14.66 -2.93 21.74
N GLY A 66 15.64 -3.81 21.64
CA GLY A 66 16.98 -3.55 21.14
C GLY A 66 17.22 -4.17 19.77
N ARG A 67 17.90 -3.43 18.90
CA ARG A 67 18.33 -3.92 17.59
C ARG A 67 19.48 -4.93 17.75
N ARG A 68 19.42 -6.08 17.07
CA ARG A 68 20.48 -7.11 17.14
C ARG A 68 21.67 -6.90 16.18
N PHE A 69 21.70 -5.80 15.44
CA PHE A 69 22.72 -5.55 14.42
C PHE A 69 23.10 -4.07 14.39
N PRO A 70 24.38 -3.75 14.10
CA PRO A 70 24.80 -2.37 13.91
C PRO A 70 24.22 -1.83 12.61
N LEU A 71 23.71 -0.60 12.65
CA LEU A 71 23.24 0.13 11.48
C LEU A 71 23.97 1.48 11.47
N PRO A 72 24.70 1.83 10.40
CA PRO A 72 25.38 3.11 10.31
C PRO A 72 24.34 4.24 10.25
N ASP A 73 24.63 5.35 10.93
CA ASP A 73 23.82 6.56 10.80
C ASP A 73 24.19 7.28 9.50
N ILE A 74 23.34 7.11 8.49
CA ILE A 74 23.45 7.76 7.19
C ILE A 74 22.50 8.96 7.08
N SER A 75 21.87 9.39 8.17
CA SER A 75 20.86 10.45 8.16
C SER A 75 21.42 11.81 7.71
N ALA A 76 22.72 12.04 7.87
CA ALA A 76 23.41 13.25 7.40
C ALA A 76 23.65 13.25 5.87
N TRP A 77 23.56 12.10 5.20
CA TRP A 77 23.85 12.01 3.77
C TRP A 77 22.76 12.75 2.96
N PRO A 78 23.10 13.68 2.04
CA PRO A 78 22.11 14.53 1.38
C PRO A 78 20.96 13.79 0.69
N PRO A 79 21.19 12.66 -0.03
CA PRO A 79 20.09 11.88 -0.61
C PRO A 79 19.13 11.33 0.46
N VAL A 80 19.66 10.88 1.59
CA VAL A 80 18.88 10.34 2.72
C VAL A 80 18.09 11.45 3.39
N ARG A 81 18.67 12.64 3.56
CA ARG A 81 17.94 13.81 4.09
C ARG A 81 16.75 14.18 3.21
N GLY A 82 16.93 14.13 1.88
CA GLY A 82 15.85 14.31 0.93
C GLY A 82 14.74 13.28 1.11
N LEU A 83 15.10 12.00 1.22
CA LEU A 83 14.13 10.92 1.43
C LEU A 83 13.40 11.05 2.78
N ILE A 84 14.10 11.43 3.85
CA ILE A 84 13.50 11.72 5.16
C ILE A 84 12.49 12.86 5.05
N PHE A 85 12.84 13.94 4.35
CA PHE A 85 11.93 15.06 4.12
C PHE A 85 10.67 14.64 3.37
N LEU A 86 10.81 13.86 2.29
CA LEU A 86 9.67 13.33 1.55
C LEU A 86 8.80 12.42 2.43
N GLY A 87 9.41 11.52 3.19
CA GLY A 87 8.67 10.62 4.11
C GLY A 87 7.89 11.38 5.19
N ARG A 88 8.47 12.45 5.76
CA ARG A 88 7.81 13.30 6.77
C ARG A 88 6.62 14.09 6.21
N ASN A 89 6.61 14.37 4.91
CA ASN A 89 5.53 15.07 4.22
C ASN A 89 4.69 14.12 3.34
N SER A 90 4.76 12.80 3.60
CA SER A 90 4.13 11.76 2.78
C SER A 90 2.63 11.98 2.58
N LEU A 91 1.88 12.40 3.61
CA LEU A 91 0.45 12.70 3.47
C LEU A 91 0.16 13.87 2.52
N ALA A 92 0.93 14.96 2.64
CA ALA A 92 0.76 16.11 1.76
C ALA A 92 1.11 15.73 0.31
N ILE A 93 2.20 15.00 0.11
CA ILE A 93 2.58 14.46 -1.20
C ILE A 93 1.50 13.52 -1.73
N TYR A 94 0.94 12.65 -0.88
CA TYR A 94 -0.15 11.74 -1.23
C TYR A 94 -1.42 12.49 -1.69
N ILE A 95 -1.81 13.57 -1.00
CA ILE A 95 -2.98 14.33 -1.42
C ILE A 95 -2.71 15.13 -2.70
N LEU A 96 -1.51 15.71 -2.84
CA LEU A 96 -1.17 16.58 -3.96
C LEU A 96 -0.85 15.85 -5.26
N HIS A 97 -0.28 14.64 -5.20
CA HIS A 97 0.11 13.93 -6.43
C HIS A 97 -1.11 13.51 -7.25
N GLN A 98 -2.25 13.16 -6.64
CA GLN A 98 -3.46 12.76 -7.37
C GLN A 98 -3.99 13.86 -8.32
N PRO A 99 -4.33 15.08 -7.85
CA PRO A 99 -4.77 16.16 -8.73
C PRO A 99 -3.67 16.64 -9.68
N LEU A 100 -2.40 16.59 -9.24
CA LEU A 100 -1.28 16.97 -10.09
C LEU A 100 -1.14 16.02 -11.29
N LEU A 101 -1.16 14.70 -11.07
CA LEU A 101 -1.09 13.71 -12.13
C LEU A 101 -2.29 13.80 -13.07
N LEU A 102 -3.50 13.96 -12.53
CA LEU A 102 -4.70 14.16 -13.33
C LEU A 102 -4.60 15.44 -14.19
N GLY A 103 -4.09 16.53 -13.62
CA GLY A 103 -3.86 17.78 -14.34
C GLY A 103 -2.80 17.66 -15.44
N LEU A 104 -1.70 16.95 -15.18
CA LEU A 104 -0.66 16.69 -16.18
C LEU A 104 -1.18 15.82 -17.34
N ILE A 105 -1.94 14.76 -17.04
CA ILE A 105 -2.57 13.91 -18.06
C ILE A 105 -3.55 14.74 -18.90
N TYR A 106 -4.39 15.57 -18.25
CA TYR A 106 -5.32 16.46 -18.94
C TYR A 106 -4.63 17.43 -19.90
N LEU A 107 -3.50 18.02 -19.49
CA LEU A 107 -2.72 18.92 -20.34
C LEU A 107 -2.01 18.21 -21.49
N ALA A 108 -1.55 16.98 -21.28
CA ALA A 108 -0.85 16.21 -22.31
C ALA A 108 -1.79 15.66 -23.40
N GLU A 109 -2.98 15.20 -23.02
CA GLU A 109 -3.91 14.48 -23.90
C GLU A 109 -5.09 15.34 -24.41
N GLY A 110 -5.35 16.49 -23.77
CA GLY A 110 -6.47 17.38 -24.09
C GLY A 110 -7.86 16.85 -23.66
N PRO A 111 -8.95 17.60 -23.95
CA PRO A 111 -10.30 17.30 -23.44
C PRO A 111 -10.94 16.03 -24.02
N SER A 112 -10.40 15.48 -25.11
CA SER A 112 -11.01 14.38 -25.88
C SER A 112 -11.04 13.05 -25.11
N LEU A 113 -10.00 12.72 -24.34
CA LEU A 113 -9.92 11.50 -23.53
C LEU A 113 -10.63 11.61 -22.18
N PHE A 114 -10.71 12.81 -21.59
CA PHE A 114 -11.38 13.02 -20.30
C PHE A 114 -12.90 12.78 -20.37
N SER A 115 -13.51 12.95 -21.54
CA SER A 115 -14.93 12.63 -21.77
C SER A 115 -15.24 11.13 -21.84
N PHE A 116 -14.21 10.29 -22.04
CA PHE A 116 -14.32 8.83 -22.12
C PHE A 116 -14.11 8.17 -20.75
N ALA A 117 -13.26 8.73 -19.89
CA ALA A 117 -12.97 8.20 -18.55
C ALA A 117 -14.10 8.40 -17.52
N TRP A 118 -15.13 9.20 -17.86
CA TRP A 118 -16.25 9.56 -16.98
C TRP A 118 -17.64 9.21 -17.56
N LYS A 119 -17.69 8.33 -18.56
CA LYS A 119 -18.92 7.64 -18.99
C LYS A 119 -18.94 6.21 -18.47
#